data_AF-A0A0B7G1R5-F1
#
_entry.id   AF-A0A0B7G1R5-F1
#
_cell.length_a   1.000
_cell.length_b   1.000
_cell.length_c   1.000
_cell.angle_alpha   90.00
_cell.angle_beta   90.00
_cell.angle_gamma   90.00
#
_symmetry.space_group_name_H-M   'P 1'
#
loop_
_entity.id
_entity.type
_entity.pdbx_description
1 polymer ?
#
loop_
_entity_poly.entity_id
_entity_poly.type
_entity_poly.pdbx_seq_one_letter_code
_entity_poly.pdbx_strand_id
1 'polypeptide(L)'
;MFQSHVQNAHNRFPNYKLIVSEFALVSPATRDQQVSFLKQAMSFLDGASYVTYYSVFGASSPSKISANTGGGEVGTGSSLYNDDGSLSANGIAYRG
;
A
#
# COMPACT_ATOMS: atom_id res chain seq x y z
N MET A 1 -3.55 -4.43 -13.42
CA MET A 1 -3.90 -4.48 -11.98
C MET A 1 -2.67 -4.90 -11.18
N PHE A 2 -2.52 -4.45 -9.92
CA PHE A 2 -1.31 -4.57 -9.08
C PHE A 2 -0.67 -5.97 -9.06
N GLN A 3 -1.46 -7.03 -8.86
CA GLN A 3 -0.97 -8.42 -8.86
C GLN A 3 -0.21 -8.77 -10.14
N SER A 4 -0.78 -8.47 -11.31
CA SER A 4 -0.11 -8.72 -12.59
C SER A 4 1.17 -7.92 -12.75
N HIS A 5 1.24 -6.71 -12.19
CA HIS A 5 2.46 -5.90 -12.21
C HIS A 5 3.60 -6.57 -11.42
N VAL A 6 3.31 -7.05 -10.21
CA VAL A 6 4.27 -7.76 -9.36
C VAL A 6 4.69 -9.10 -10.00
N GLN A 7 3.74 -9.86 -10.55
CA GLN A 7 4.03 -11.10 -11.28
C GLN A 7 4.92 -10.84 -12.50
N ASN A 8 4.64 -9.80 -13.28
CA ASN A 8 5.45 -9.44 -14.44
C ASN A 8 6.86 -8.99 -14.04
N ALA A 9 7.02 -8.29 -12.91
CA ALA A 9 8.33 -7.94 -12.38
C ALA A 9 9.13 -9.20 -12.01
N HIS A 10 8.50 -10.17 -11.34
CA HIS A 10 9.15 -11.45 -11.04
C HIS A 10 9.51 -12.22 -12.32
N ASN A 11 8.61 -12.29 -13.31
CA ASN A 11 8.87 -12.97 -14.58
C ASN A 11 10.05 -12.34 -15.35
N ARG A 12 10.20 -11.01 -15.26
CA ARG A 12 11.33 -10.29 -15.87
C ARG A 12 12.64 -10.48 -15.11
N PHE A 13 12.57 -10.68 -13.80
CA PHE A 13 13.71 -10.80 -12.90
C PHE A 13 13.60 -12.04 -12.01
N PRO A 14 13.54 -13.27 -12.58
CA PRO A 14 13.13 -14.47 -11.85
C PRO A 14 14.13 -14.91 -10.78
N ASN A 15 15.40 -14.48 -10.90
CA ASN A 15 16.47 -14.83 -9.98
C ASN A 15 16.59 -13.87 -8.77
N TYR A 16 15.71 -12.87 -8.68
CA TYR A 16 15.72 -11.89 -7.60
C TYR A 16 14.46 -12.00 -6.75
N LYS A 17 14.62 -11.81 -5.44
CA LYS A 17 13.50 -11.52 -4.55
C LYS A 17 13.07 -10.07 -4.70
N LEU A 18 11.79 -9.82 -4.56
CA LEU A 18 11.19 -8.49 -4.65
C LEU A 18 10.96 -7.91 -3.26
N ILE A 19 11.24 -6.62 -3.14
CA ILE A 19 10.69 -5.78 -2.07
C ILE A 19 9.73 -4.82 -2.76
N VAL A 20 8.46 -4.84 -2.36
CA VAL A 20 7.47 -3.86 -2.82
C VAL A 20 7.51 -2.69 -1.85
N SER A 21 8.42 -1.74 -2.10
CA SER A 21 8.71 -0.67 -1.15
C SER A 21 7.54 0.30 -0.95
N GLU A 22 6.68 0.49 -1.94
CA GLU A 22 5.50 1.36 -1.86
C GLU A 22 4.37 0.84 -2.75
N PHE A 23 3.14 0.81 -2.23
CA PHE A 23 1.93 0.56 -3.02
C PHE A 23 0.69 1.21 -2.40
N ALA A 24 -0.19 1.75 -3.24
CA ALA A 24 -1.51 2.26 -2.91
C ALA A 24 -2.34 2.45 -4.21
N LEU A 25 -3.65 2.62 -4.10
CA LEU A 25 -4.43 3.16 -5.22
C LEU A 25 -4.19 4.67 -5.35
N VAL A 26 -4.27 5.18 -6.57
CA VAL A 26 -4.25 6.63 -6.84
C VAL A 26 -5.63 7.27 -6.61
N SER A 27 -5.64 8.58 -6.39
CA SER A 27 -6.84 9.42 -6.34
C SER A 27 -7.67 9.25 -7.63
N PRO A 28 -9.03 9.24 -7.56
CA PRO A 28 -9.87 9.56 -6.41
C PRO A 28 -10.28 8.35 -5.55
N ALA A 29 -9.43 7.33 -5.39
CA ALA A 29 -9.76 6.16 -4.59
C ALA A 29 -10.18 6.53 -3.15
N THR A 30 -11.34 6.03 -2.74
CA THR A 30 -11.89 6.24 -1.40
C THR A 30 -11.15 5.40 -0.35
N ARG A 31 -11.34 5.72 0.93
CA ARG A 31 -10.83 4.92 2.05
C ARG A 31 -11.24 3.45 1.94
N ASP A 32 -12.51 3.19 1.64
CA ASP A 32 -13.02 1.81 1.54
C ASP A 32 -12.41 1.06 0.36
N GLN A 33 -12.18 1.75 -0.76
CA GLN A 33 -11.47 1.17 -1.91
C GLN A 33 -10.02 0.86 -1.57
N GLN A 34 -9.33 1.73 -0.83
CA GLN A 34 -7.97 1.49 -0.35
C GLN A 34 -7.92 0.28 0.61
N VAL A 35 -8.84 0.18 1.57
CA VAL A 35 -8.92 -0.98 2.48
C VAL A 35 -9.18 -2.28 1.73
N SER A 36 -10.13 -2.28 0.78
CA SER A 36 -10.45 -3.45 -0.03
C SER A 36 -9.26 -3.90 -0.89
N PHE A 37 -8.59 -2.94 -1.54
CA PHE A 37 -7.37 -3.18 -2.29
C PHE A 37 -6.25 -3.71 -1.40
N LEU A 38 -6.02 -3.09 -0.24
CA LEU A 38 -4.96 -3.46 0.69
C LEU A 38 -5.10 -4.90 1.15
N LYS A 39 -6.30 -5.34 1.53
CA LYS A 39 -6.57 -6.73 1.93
C LYS A 39 -6.26 -7.72 0.82
N GLN A 40 -6.68 -7.42 -0.40
CA GLN A 40 -6.41 -8.27 -1.57
C GLN A 40 -4.91 -8.30 -1.91
N ALA A 41 -4.24 -7.15 -1.86
CA ALA A 41 -2.81 -7.02 -2.12
C ALA A 41 -1.99 -7.78 -1.09
N MET A 42 -2.26 -7.61 0.21
CA MET A 42 -1.57 -8.34 1.28
C MET A 42 -1.76 -9.85 1.14
N SER A 43 -3.00 -10.33 0.96
CA SER A 43 -3.27 -11.76 0.77
C SER A 43 -2.49 -12.36 -0.41
N PHE A 44 -2.36 -11.62 -1.52
CA PHE A 44 -1.53 -12.03 -2.64
C PHE A 44 -0.02 -12.03 -2.30
N LEU A 45 0.48 -10.94 -1.71
CA LEU A 45 1.90 -10.76 -1.42
C LEU A 45 2.40 -11.75 -0.35
N ASP A 46 1.57 -12.07 0.65
CA ASP A 46 1.86 -13.08 1.68
C ASP A 46 2.01 -14.48 1.06
N GLY A 47 1.27 -14.78 -0.01
CA GLY A 47 1.36 -16.05 -0.74
C GLY A 47 2.46 -16.09 -1.81
N ALA A 48 3.04 -14.93 -2.16
CA ALA A 48 4.05 -14.83 -3.22
C ALA A 48 5.45 -15.04 -2.65
N SER A 49 5.94 -16.29 -2.69
CA SER A 49 7.26 -16.67 -2.11
C SER A 49 8.48 -15.91 -2.67
N TYR A 50 8.32 -15.20 -3.78
CA TYR A 50 9.34 -14.33 -4.38
C TYR A 50 9.29 -12.87 -3.87
N VAL A 51 8.35 -12.51 -3.01
CA VAL A 51 8.28 -11.23 -2.31
C VAL A 51 8.80 -11.42 -0.88
N THR A 52 9.77 -10.61 -0.47
CA THR A 52 10.35 -10.69 0.89
C THR A 52 9.70 -9.70 1.85
N TYR A 53 9.44 -8.48 1.38
CA TYR A 53 8.80 -7.43 2.15
C TYR A 53 7.90 -6.59 1.26
N TYR A 54 6.85 -6.02 1.86
CA TYR A 54 6.04 -5.00 1.24
C TYR A 54 5.76 -3.86 2.21
N SER A 55 5.44 -2.68 1.69
CA SER A 55 5.08 -1.52 2.50
C SER A 55 3.99 -0.71 1.80
N VAL A 56 2.85 -0.61 2.46
CA VAL A 56 1.74 0.24 1.99
C VAL A 56 2.15 1.71 2.11
N PHE A 57 1.86 2.49 1.07
CA PHE A 57 2.19 3.90 1.06
C PHE A 57 1.29 4.68 2.03
N GLY A 58 1.87 5.59 2.80
CA GLY A 58 1.13 6.47 3.72
C GLY A 58 1.13 6.01 5.16
N ALA A 59 2.26 5.51 5.69
CA ALA A 59 2.49 5.28 7.12
C ALA A 59 2.56 6.59 7.94
N SER A 60 1.54 7.43 7.82
CA SER A 60 1.42 8.76 8.41
C SER A 60 -0.06 9.14 8.54
N SER A 61 -0.34 10.37 8.94
CA SER A 61 -1.70 10.92 9.08
C SER A 61 -2.07 11.84 7.90
N PRO A 62 -3.39 12.08 7.64
CA PRO A 62 -3.83 12.92 6.54
C PRO A 62 -3.25 14.33 6.52
N SER A 63 -3.15 15.01 7.67
CA SER A 63 -2.57 16.35 7.78
C SER A 63 -1.10 16.37 7.39
N LYS A 64 -0.32 15.40 7.87
CA LYS A 64 1.12 15.27 7.55
C LYS A 64 1.35 14.89 6.08
N ILE A 65 0.51 14.03 5.51
CA ILE A 65 0.58 13.68 4.08
C ILE A 65 0.25 14.90 3.22
N SER A 66 -0.82 15.63 3.57
CA SER A 66 -1.24 16.84 2.83
C SER A 66 -0.18 17.95 2.87
N ALA A 67 0.63 18.00 3.93
CA ALA A 67 1.74 18.94 4.07
C ALA A 67 3.03 18.49 3.33
N ASN A 68 3.09 17.26 2.81
CA ASN A 68 4.26 16.75 2.11
C ASN A 68 4.34 17.30 0.67
N THR A 69 5.55 17.48 0.15
CA THR A 69 5.78 17.98 -1.22
C THR A 69 5.81 16.88 -2.29
N GLY A 70 5.16 15.73 -2.06
CA GLY A 70 5.13 14.59 -2.97
C GLY A 70 4.10 13.53 -2.55
N GLY A 71 3.72 12.64 -3.49
CA GLY A 71 2.70 11.61 -3.26
C GLY A 71 1.25 12.12 -3.30
N GLY A 72 1.04 13.35 -3.81
CA GLY A 72 -0.28 13.97 -3.91
C GLY A 72 -1.25 13.20 -4.83
N GLU A 73 -0.73 12.41 -5.76
CA GLU A 73 -1.47 11.52 -6.65
C GLU A 73 -2.22 10.40 -5.93
N VAL A 74 -1.78 10.00 -4.73
CA VAL A 74 -2.48 9.00 -3.88
C VAL A 74 -3.56 9.66 -3.04
N GLY A 75 -3.40 10.95 -2.71
CA GLY A 75 -4.19 11.64 -1.71
C GLY A 75 -3.97 11.04 -0.31
N THR A 76 -4.93 11.24 0.60
CA THR A 76 -4.84 10.78 2.00
C THR A 76 -5.58 9.47 2.25
N GLY A 77 -6.14 8.86 1.20
CA GLY A 77 -7.00 7.68 1.30
C GLY A 77 -6.29 6.45 1.85
N SER A 78 -4.97 6.33 1.65
CA SER A 78 -4.16 5.20 2.13
C SER A 78 -3.52 5.42 3.51
N SER A 79 -3.77 6.57 4.18
CA SER A 79 -3.13 6.88 5.46
C SER A 79 -3.33 5.74 6.47
N LEU A 80 -2.27 5.34 7.18
CA LEU A 80 -2.34 4.30 8.21
C LEU A 80 -2.81 4.86 9.55
N TYR A 81 -2.56 6.14 9.81
CA TYR A 81 -2.96 6.81 11.04
C TYR A 81 -4.05 7.85 10.76
N ASN A 82 -4.85 8.12 11.79
CA ASN A 82 -5.64 9.33 11.89
C ASN A 82 -4.75 10.48 12.42
N ASP A 83 -5.23 11.73 12.36
CA ASP A 83 -4.43 12.89 12.82
C ASP A 83 -4.17 12.92 14.33
N ASP A 84 -4.98 12.21 15.12
CA ASP A 84 -4.75 11.99 16.56
C ASP A 84 -3.71 10.90 16.87
N GLY A 85 -3.14 10.26 15.83
CA GLY A 85 -2.17 9.18 15.97
C GLY A 85 -2.77 7.79 16.21
N SER A 86 -4.09 7.65 16.30
CA SER A 86 -4.75 6.34 16.34
C SER A 86 -4.67 5.64 14.98
N LEU A 87 -4.80 4.31 14.98
CA LEU A 87 -4.87 3.56 13.72
C LEU A 87 -6.17 3.90 12.98
N SER A 88 -6.02 4.20 11.70
CA SER A 88 -7.16 4.32 10.78
C SER A 88 -7.66 2.93 10.35
N ALA A 89 -8.71 2.89 9.51
CA ALA A 89 -9.18 1.64 8.91
C ALA A 89 -8.08 0.90 8.10
N ASN A 90 -7.19 1.62 7.41
CA ASN A 90 -6.05 0.99 6.72
C ASN A 90 -5.01 0.48 7.72
N GLY A 91 -4.73 1.26 8.78
CA GLY A 91 -3.78 0.87 9.82
C GLY A 91 -4.20 -0.39 10.55
N ILE A 92 -5.50 -0.52 10.85
CA ILE A 92 -6.10 -1.73 11.41
C ILE A 92 -5.94 -2.90 10.43
N ALA A 93 -6.30 -2.70 9.16
CA ALA A 93 -6.19 -3.75 8.13
C ALA A 93 -4.73 -4.20 7.88
N TYR A 94 -3.77 -3.28 7.94
CA TYR A 94 -2.35 -3.55 7.66
C TYR A 94 -1.65 -4.33 8.77
N ARG A 95 -2.09 -4.16 10.03
CA ARG A 95 -1.47 -4.81 11.19
C ARG A 95 -1.76 -6.32 11.26
N GLY A 96 -2.85 -6.79 10.65
CA GLY A 96 -3.42 -8.12 10.89
C GLY A 96 -4.40 -8.09 12.05
#